data_AF-A0A645EAL2-F1
#
_entry.id   AF-A0A645EAL2-F1
#
_cell.length_a   1.000
_cell.length_b   1.000
_cell.length_c   1.000
_cell.angle_alpha   90.00
_cell.angle_beta   90.00
_cell.angle_gamma   90.00
#
_symmetry.space_group_name_H-M   'P 1'
#
loop_
_entity.id
_entity.type
_entity.pdbx_description
1 polymer ?
#
loop_
_entity_poly.entity_id
_entity_poly.type
_entity_poly.pdbx_seq_one_letter_code
_entity_poly.pdbx_strand_id
1 'polypeptide(L)' 'MVYGDTLDVMHGDLELSSAVVGPVPLDREWGIDKPWIGAGFGLERLLKVMHDFKNIKRGARSESYYNGISTNL' A
#
# COMPACT_ATOMS: atom_id res chain seq x y z
N MET A 1 -3.76 13.39 16.74
CA MET A 1 -2.88 12.60 15.84
C MET A 1 -3.00 11.15 16.27
N VAL A 2 -3.59 10.30 15.42
CA VAL A 2 -3.89 8.89 15.73
C VAL A 2 -2.71 7.98 15.34
N TYR A 3 -1.98 8.38 14.30
CA TYR A 3 -0.73 7.79 13.87
C TYR A 3 0.40 8.73 14.32
N GLY A 4 1.53 8.18 14.78
CA GLY A 4 2.72 8.95 15.16
C GLY A 4 3.40 9.56 13.93
N ASP A 5 4.73 9.61 13.92
CA ASP A 5 5.48 10.04 12.73
C ASP A 5 5.26 9.02 11.59
N THR A 6 4.73 9.52 10.47
CA THR A 6 4.51 8.73 9.26
C THR A 6 5.59 9.03 8.22
N LEU A 7 5.94 8.01 7.44
CA LEU A 7 6.87 8.11 6.32
C LEU A 7 6.20 7.54 5.08
N ASP A 8 5.94 8.40 4.10
CA ASP A 8 5.27 8.01 2.87
C ASP A 8 6.31 7.69 1.77
N VAL A 9 6.13 6.55 1.11
CA VAL A 9 6.95 6.11 -0.02
C VAL A 9 6.28 6.57 -1.31
N MET A 10 6.95 7.46 -2.04
CA MET A 10 6.42 8.11 -3.24
C MET A 10 7.08 7.57 -4.52
N HIS A 11 6.32 7.53 -5.62
CA HIS A 11 6.81 7.36 -6.98
C HIS A 11 6.23 8.45 -7.87
N GLY A 12 7.03 9.49 -8.15
CA GLY A 12 6.52 10.75 -8.69
C GLY A 12 5.51 11.35 -7.70
N ASP A 13 4.34 11.72 -8.20
CA ASP A 13 3.24 12.27 -7.39
C ASP A 13 2.33 11.19 -6.77
N LEU A 14 2.65 9.90 -6.95
CA LEU A 14 1.84 8.77 -6.47
C LEU A 14 2.43 8.14 -5.21
N GLU A 15 1.63 8.10 -4.14
CA GLU A 15 1.95 7.36 -2.92
C GLU A 15 1.82 5.84 -3.13
N LEU A 16 2.90 5.11 -2.87
CA LEU A 16 2.97 3.65 -2.98
C LEU A 16 2.75 2.93 -1.65
N SER A 17 3.15 3.54 -0.54
CA SER A 17 3.05 3.00 0.80
C SER A 17 3.08 4.10 1.83
N SER A 18 2.41 3.87 2.96
CA SER A 18 2.58 4.67 4.16
C SER A 18 3.21 3.80 5.24
N ALA A 19 4.26 4.32 5.88
CA ALA A 19 4.94 3.69 6.99
C ALA A 19 4.74 4.50 8.27
N VAL A 20 4.76 3.81 9.40
CA VAL A 20 4.57 4.39 10.73
C VAL A 20 5.71 3.90 11.62
N VAL A 21 6.31 4.83 12.35
CA VAL A 21 7.26 4.51 13.42
C VAL A 21 6.51 4.59 14.75
N GLY A 22 6.45 3.46 15.46
CA GLY A 22 5.92 3.37 16.80
C GLY A 22 6.89 3.94 17.84
N PRO A 23 6.42 4.31 19.03
CA PRO A 23 5.12 3.90 19.56
C PRO A 23 3.94 4.80 19.14
N VAL A 24 2.76 4.20 18.96
CA VAL A 24 1.49 4.89 18.68
C VAL A 24 0.51 4.74 19.85
N PRO A 25 -0.51 5.62 20.02
CA PRO A 25 -1.42 5.56 21.16
C PRO A 25 -2.11 4.20 21.37
N LEU A 26 -2.35 3.47 20.27
CA LEU A 26 -2.98 2.16 20.27
C LEU A 26 -2.10 1.07 20.90
N ASP A 27 -0.77 1.23 20.92
CA ASP A 27 0.18 0.21 21.40
C ASP A 27 -0.10 -0.24 22.84
N ARG A 28 -0.57 0.68 23.69
CA ARG A 28 -0.90 0.40 25.09
C ARG A 28 -2.03 -0.62 25.23
N GLU A 29 -3.03 -0.57 24.36
CA GLU A 29 -4.17 -1.49 24.39
C GLU A 29 -3.80 -2.90 23.89
N TRP A 30 -2.77 -2.99 23.03
CA TRP A 30 -2.24 -4.24 22.48
C TRP A 30 -1.05 -4.80 23.25
N GLY A 31 -0.66 -4.16 24.37
CA GLY A 31 0.46 -4.60 25.20
C GLY A 31 1.83 -4.45 24.54
N ILE A 32 1.97 -3.56 23.55
CA ILE A 32 3.24 -3.27 22.88
C ILE A 32 3.98 -2.23 23.72
N ASP A 33 5.15 -2.61 24.23
CA ASP A 33 5.98 -1.79 25.12
C ASP A 33 7.37 -1.46 24.54
N LYS A 34 7.60 -1.79 23.26
CA LYS A 34 8.85 -1.56 22.54
C LYS A 34 8.63 -0.76 21.25
N PRO A 35 9.61 0.06 20.81
CA PRO A 35 9.57 0.71 19.51
C PRO A 35 9.48 -0.31 18.37
N TRP A 36 8.77 0.06 17.29
CA TRP A 36 8.59 -0.77 16.10
C TRP A 36 8.42 0.10 14.85
N ILE A 37 8.54 -0.52 13.67
CA ILE A 37 8.25 0.11 12.38
C ILE A 37 7.32 -0.78 11.58
N GLY A 38 6.32 -0.19 10.94
CA GLY A 38 5.40 -0.89 10.04
C GLY A 38 5.21 -0.12 8.74
N ALA A 39 5.12 -0.82 7.62
CA ALA A 39 4.88 -0.23 6.30
C ALA A 39 3.80 -1.01 5.55
N GLY A 40 2.80 -0.30 5.02
CA GLY A 40 1.68 -0.88 4.28
C GLY A 40 1.80 -0.60 2.78
N PHE A 41 2.08 -1.63 1.99
CA PHE A 41 2.16 -1.53 0.53
C PHE A 41 0.90 -2.07 -0.16
N GLY A 42 0.30 -1.27 -1.04
CA GLY A 42 -0.77 -1.74 -1.94
C GLY A 42 -0.19 -2.46 -3.14
N LEU A 43 -0.22 -3.80 -3.15
CA LEU A 43 0.40 -4.61 -4.21
C LEU A 43 -0.16 -4.31 -5.60
N GLU A 44 -1.47 -4.07 -5.74
CA GLU A 44 -2.08 -3.72 -7.03
C GLU A 44 -1.60 -2.36 -7.54
N ARG A 45 -1.34 -1.41 -6.62
CA ARG A 45 -0.79 -0.10 -6.97
C ARG A 45 0.68 -0.22 -7.40
N LEU A 46 1.45 -1.08 -6.73
CA LEU A 46 2.81 -1.42 -7.15
C LEU A 46 2.82 -2.05 -8.55
N LEU A 47 1.97 -3.05 -8.81
CA LEU A 47 1.84 -3.69 -10.12
C LEU A 47 1.42 -2.69 -11.21
N LYS A 48 0.51 -1.76 -10.89
CA LYS A 48 0.12 -0.69 -11.82
C LYS A 48 1.32 0.14 -12.25
N VAL A 49 2.19 0.54 -11.32
CA VAL A 49 3.38 1.35 -11.63
C VAL A 49 4.44 0.51 -12.34
N MET A 50 4.72 -0.71 -11.87
CA MET A 50 5.76 -1.56 -12.46
C MET A 50 5.44 -1.99 -13.90
N HIS A 51 4.16 -2.19 -14.24
CA HIS A 51 3.74 -2.64 -15.56
C HIS A 51 3.04 -1.55 -16.39
N ASP A 52 3.09 -0.30 -15.94
CA ASP A 52 2.41 0.85 -16.57
C ASP A 52 0.94 0.57 -16.96
N PHE A 53 0.21 -0.10 -16.06
CA PHE A 53 -1.19 -0.39 -16.31
C PHE A 53 -2.04 0.89 -16.31
N LYS A 54 -2.91 1.01 -17.32
CA LYS A 54 -3.85 2.15 -17.45
C LYS A 54 -4.74 2.34 -16.21
N ASN A 55 -5.04 1.28 -15.46
CA ASN A 55 -5.83 1.34 -14.24
C ASN A 55 -5.44 0.22 -13.27
N ILE A 56 -5.79 0.37 -12.00
CA ILE A 56 -5.42 -0.60 -10.94
C ILE A 56 -6.12 -1.95 -11.09
N LYS A 57 -7.31 -1.99 -11.71
CA LYS A 57 -8.11 -3.22 -11.87
C LYS A 57 -7.43 -4.27 -12.75
N ARG A 58 -6.46 -3.85 -13.56
CA ARG A 58 -5.65 -4.73 -14.43
C ARG A 58 -4.71 -5.65 -13.66
N GLY A 59 -4.20 -5.21 -12.52
CA GLY A 59 -3.36 -6.02 -11.63
C GLY A 59 -4.12 -6.61 -10.43
N ALA A 60 -5.41 -6.29 -10.29
CA ALA A 60 -6.26 -6.74 -9.19
C ALA A 60 -6.99 -8.04 -9.55
N ARG A 61 -7.65 -8.64 -8.56
CA ARG A 61 -8.62 -9.72 -8.80
C ARG A 61 -9.73 -9.22 -9.72
N SER A 62 -9.88 -9.85 -10.88
CA SER A 62 -10.88 -9.47 -11.89
C SER A 62 -11.24 -10.64 -12.81
N GLU A 63 -12.49 -10.68 -13.25
CA GLU A 63 -12.94 -11.57 -14.34
C GLU A 63 -12.77 -10.90 -15.73
N SER A 64 -12.62 -9.58 -15.75
CA SER A 64 -12.45 -8.79 -16.97
C SER A 64 -10.99 -8.63 -17.40
N TYR A 65 -10.04 -8.93 -16.51
CA TYR A 65 -8.62 -8.75 -16.76
C TYR A 65 -7.83 -9.97 -16.26
N TYR A 66 -6.90 -10.44 -17.07
CA TYR A 66 -5.92 -11.46 -16.69
C TYR A 66 -4.52 -10.95 -17.04
N ASN A 67 -3.61 -10.90 -16.07
CA ASN A 67 -2.26 -10.32 -16.22
C ASN A 67 -2.25 -8.93 -16.89
N GLY A 68 -3.25 -8.10 -16.58
CA GLY A 68 -3.41 -6.76 -17.14
C GLY A 68 -4.00 -6.69 -18.55
N ILE A 69 -4.29 -7.81 -19.20
CA ILE A 69 -4.92 -7.88 -20.53
C ILE A 69 -6.44 -8.04 -20.36
N SER A 70 -7.23 -7.34 -21.19
CA SER A 70 -8.69 -7.46 -21.18
C SER A 70 -9.11 -8.82 -21.71
N THR A 71 -9.99 -9.53 -21.00
CA THR A 71 -10.51 -10.83 -21.43
C THR A 71 -11.61 -10.71 -22.48
N ASN A 72 -12.25 -9.55 -22.59
CA ASN A 72 -13.26 -9.25 -23.60
C ASN A 72 -12.60 -8.73 -24.89
N LEU A 73 -11.84 -9.61 -25.56
CA LEU A 73 -11.19 -9.36 -26.85
C LEU A 73 -12.21 -9.21 -27.99
#